data_AF-A0A4U1AHB2-F1
#
_entry.id   AF-A0A4U1AHB2-F1
#
_cell.length_a   1.000
_cell.length_b   1.000
_cell.length_c   1.000
_cell.angle_alpha   90.00
_cell.angle_beta   90.00
_cell.angle_gamma   90.00
#
_symmetry.space_group_name_H-M   'P 1'
#
loop_
_entity.id
_entity.type
_entity.pdbx_description
1 polymer ?
#
loop_
_entity_poly.entity_id
_entity_poly.type
_entity_poly.pdbx_seq_one_letter_code
_entity_poly.pdbx_strand_id
1 'polypeptide(L)'
;MQNSDSRLWPFSSQMRIVATPFILVGLLLVFSMLRALTGWPGKESETTVLLGILLLSLLPILLSLVDAIIDRGGVVEYRGVKFDFSKVSSGAVASLTVPPNIGVSGQAVTDSSTTQILDALRQATACKVVIIDLEDGQAWWETRLLVLLAGAVRLRRPEILVFIGKDGGLGGCFQGWGDASKLLRSLLQAHPQYPLCYHKALAAARQWEMVEPSAAGIDPPQPVWMLPGLATQHQWMAFDSNTGLPNPLLAEQYFANELGNEVENKEPPKKISLSRLEELFRPVLYKDSLDESWSAERQIEAFFAFDFDYIAVTQNTRYNSLVSRVTLLNSIVKQHIRQH
;
A
#
# COMPACT_ATOMS: atom_id res chain seq x y z
N MET A 1 9.67 -1.73 16.80
CA MET A 1 8.51 -1.53 17.71
C MET A 1 8.29 -0.03 17.84
N GLN A 2 7.33 0.51 17.10
CA GLN A 2 6.95 1.92 17.26
C GLN A 2 6.16 2.04 18.56
N ASN A 3 6.62 2.88 19.49
CA ASN A 3 5.86 3.24 20.67
C ASN A 3 4.59 3.95 20.19
N SER A 4 3.46 3.28 20.33
CA SER A 4 2.14 3.89 20.18
C SER A 4 1.99 4.96 21.26
N ASP A 5 2.14 6.23 20.87
CA ASP A 5 1.84 7.37 21.72
C ASP A 5 0.36 7.28 22.13
N SER A 6 0.13 6.86 23.37
CA SER A 6 -1.20 6.73 23.92
C SER A 6 -1.83 8.10 24.13
N ARG A 7 -2.92 8.37 23.41
CA ARG A 7 -3.51 9.71 23.25
C ARG A 7 -4.15 10.29 24.53
N LEU A 8 -4.50 9.48 25.53
CA LEU A 8 -5.19 9.95 26.74
C LEU A 8 -4.33 9.93 28.01
N TRP A 9 -3.19 9.25 28.01
CA TRP A 9 -2.33 9.15 29.19
C TRP A 9 -0.85 9.09 28.79
N PRO A 10 0.04 9.92 29.35
CA PRO A 10 1.42 10.07 28.88
C PRO A 10 2.36 8.92 29.30
N PHE A 11 1.88 7.95 30.08
CA PHE A 11 2.70 6.87 30.62
C PHE A 11 2.41 5.52 29.94
N SER A 12 3.46 4.72 29.77
CA SER A 12 3.40 3.36 29.20
C SER A 12 2.46 2.44 29.99
N SER A 13 1.91 1.40 29.33
CA SER A 13 0.93 0.47 29.94
C SER A 13 1.41 -0.15 31.25
N GLN A 14 2.71 -0.47 31.35
CA GLN A 14 3.32 -0.99 32.58
C GLN A 14 3.36 0.07 33.69
N MET A 15 3.68 1.32 33.37
CA MET A 15 3.68 2.40 34.35
C MET A 15 2.27 2.73 34.86
N ARG A 16 1.20 2.47 34.10
CA ARG A 16 -0.19 2.71 34.55
C ARG A 16 -0.61 1.79 35.69
N ILE A 17 -0.29 0.50 35.59
CA ILE A 17 -0.55 -0.50 36.64
C ILE A 17 0.22 -0.13 37.90
N VAL A 18 1.48 0.29 37.73
CA VAL A 18 2.35 0.71 38.83
C VAL A 18 1.88 2.04 39.44
N ALA A 19 1.41 3.01 38.65
CA ALA A 19 0.98 4.32 39.13
C ALA A 19 -0.29 4.26 39.98
N THR A 20 -1.19 3.30 39.71
CA THR A 20 -2.45 3.14 40.45
C THR A 20 -2.26 3.04 41.97
N PRO A 21 -1.44 2.11 42.51
CA PRO A 21 -1.19 2.04 43.96
C PRO A 21 -0.47 3.28 44.48
N PHE A 22 0.43 3.92 43.72
CA PHE A 22 1.09 5.16 44.16
C PHE A 22 0.10 6.34 44.29
N ILE A 23 -0.82 6.49 43.34
CA ILE A 23 -1.89 7.51 43.40
C ILE A 23 -2.80 7.24 44.59
N LEU A 24 -3.20 5.97 44.80
CA LEU A 24 -4.03 5.58 45.95
C LEU A 24 -3.34 5.92 47.28
N VAL A 25 -2.08 5.51 47.45
CA VAL A 25 -1.31 5.78 48.66
C VAL A 25 -1.13 7.29 48.87
N GLY A 26 -0.82 8.04 47.81
CA GLY A 26 -0.70 9.50 47.86
C GLY A 26 -1.99 10.18 48.32
N LEU A 27 -3.14 9.79 47.76
CA LEU A 27 -4.45 10.31 48.15
C LEU A 27 -4.81 9.96 49.61
N LEU A 28 -4.51 8.75 50.06
CA LEU A 28 -4.73 8.33 51.46
C LEU A 28 -3.83 9.08 52.45
N LEU A 29 -2.58 9.39 52.08
CA LEU A 29 -1.67 10.20 52.90
C LEU A 29 -2.18 11.65 53.02
N VAL A 30 -2.56 12.27 51.90
CA VAL A 30 -3.14 13.62 51.89
C VAL A 30 -4.42 13.68 52.72
N PHE A 31 -5.29 12.68 52.58
CA PHE A 31 -6.49 12.53 53.39
C PHE A 31 -6.18 12.44 54.90
N SER A 32 -5.23 11.59 55.28
CA SER A 32 -4.82 11.41 56.67
C SER A 32 -4.25 12.70 57.26
N MET A 33 -3.46 13.44 56.49
CA MET A 33 -2.88 14.72 56.87
C MET A 33 -3.95 15.80 57.03
N LEU A 34 -4.89 15.91 56.08
CA LEU A 34 -6.04 16.82 56.17
C LEU A 34 -6.87 16.56 57.44
N ARG A 35 -7.12 15.28 57.74
CA ARG A 35 -7.84 14.88 58.94
C ARG A 35 -7.12 15.27 60.22
N ALA A 36 -5.80 15.07 60.28
CA ALA A 36 -5.00 15.40 61.44
C ALA A 36 -4.92 16.93 61.68
N LEU A 37 -4.83 17.73 60.62
CA LEU A 37 -4.63 19.17 60.73
C LEU A 37 -5.94 19.96 60.89
N THR A 38 -7.01 19.51 60.24
CA THR A 38 -8.25 20.31 60.12
C THR A 38 -9.48 19.62 60.70
N GLY A 39 -9.38 18.35 61.08
CA GLY A 39 -10.54 17.53 61.48
C GLY A 39 -11.48 17.18 60.33
N TRP A 40 -11.12 17.52 59.09
CA TRP A 40 -11.89 17.19 57.89
C TRP A 40 -11.42 15.87 57.26
N PRO A 41 -12.31 14.99 56.81
CA PRO A 41 -13.76 15.13 56.81
C PRO A 41 -14.40 14.78 58.16
N GLY A 42 -15.61 15.29 58.39
CA GLY A 42 -16.42 14.88 59.54
C GLY A 42 -16.78 13.39 59.46
N LYS A 43 -17.07 12.77 60.62
CA LYS A 43 -17.35 11.33 60.76
C LYS A 43 -18.44 10.82 59.79
N GLU A 44 -19.45 11.65 59.51
CA GLU A 44 -20.56 11.30 58.59
C GLU A 44 -20.14 11.25 57.12
N SER A 45 -19.08 11.97 56.75
CA SER A 45 -18.57 12.08 55.37
C SER A 45 -17.35 11.20 55.09
N GLU A 46 -16.80 10.52 56.11
CA GLU A 46 -15.59 9.71 55.99
C GLU A 46 -15.72 8.61 54.93
N THR A 47 -16.82 7.87 54.96
CA THR A 47 -17.09 6.79 54.00
C THR A 47 -17.22 7.33 52.57
N THR A 48 -17.88 8.48 52.38
CA THR A 48 -18.05 9.10 51.07
C THR A 48 -16.72 9.57 50.48
N VAL A 49 -15.85 10.17 51.30
CA VAL A 49 -14.52 10.61 50.83
C VAL A 49 -13.62 9.42 50.51
N LEU A 50 -13.64 8.35 51.31
CA LEU A 50 -12.89 7.13 51.01
C LEU A 50 -13.36 6.46 49.71
N LEU A 51 -14.68 6.44 49.46
CA LEU A 51 -15.23 5.96 48.19
C LEU A 51 -14.76 6.83 47.00
N GLY A 52 -14.73 8.14 47.18
CA GLY A 52 -14.22 9.08 46.19
C GLY A 52 -12.74 8.87 45.87
N ILE A 53 -11.90 8.65 46.89
CA ILE A 53 -10.47 8.33 46.73
C ILE A 53 -10.31 7.02 45.96
N LEU A 54 -11.09 5.98 46.30
CA LEU A 54 -11.04 4.70 45.59
C LEU A 54 -11.39 4.87 44.11
N LEU A 55 -12.48 5.58 43.80
CA LEU A 55 -12.90 5.84 42.42
C LEU A 55 -11.86 6.65 41.63
N LEU A 56 -11.31 7.71 42.22
CA LEU A 56 -10.25 8.52 41.61
C LEU A 56 -8.97 7.72 41.38
N SER A 57 -8.62 6.82 42.30
CA SER A 57 -7.44 5.96 42.15
C SER A 57 -7.57 4.96 41.00
N LEU A 58 -8.80 4.55 40.64
CA LEU A 58 -9.08 3.64 39.54
C LEU A 58 -9.09 4.33 38.17
N LEU A 59 -9.05 5.66 38.12
CA LEU A 59 -9.11 6.45 36.88
C LEU A 59 -8.05 6.02 35.83
N PRO A 60 -6.77 5.75 36.18
CA PRO A 60 -5.77 5.32 35.19
C PRO A 60 -6.10 3.98 34.52
N ILE A 61 -6.75 3.07 35.26
CA ILE A 61 -7.19 1.77 34.75
C ILE A 61 -8.39 1.94 33.82
N LEU A 62 -9.35 2.79 34.21
CA LEU A 62 -10.52 3.13 33.39
C LEU A 62 -10.10 3.78 32.06
N LEU A 63 -9.20 4.75 32.09
CA LEU A 63 -8.66 5.40 30.88
C LEU A 63 -7.88 4.39 30.02
N SER A 64 -7.14 3.46 30.63
CA SER A 64 -6.49 2.36 29.92
C SER A 64 -7.47 1.42 29.23
N LEU A 65 -8.62 1.14 29.85
CA LEU A 65 -9.68 0.33 29.24
C LEU A 65 -10.28 1.05 28.04
N VAL A 66 -10.49 2.36 28.13
CA VAL A 66 -10.96 3.19 27.01
C VAL A 66 -9.94 3.20 25.87
N ASP A 67 -8.65 3.44 26.16
CA ASP A 67 -7.56 3.35 25.17
C ASP A 67 -7.55 1.97 24.49
N ALA A 68 -7.64 0.88 25.25
CA ALA A 68 -7.62 -0.47 24.71
C ALA A 68 -8.85 -0.79 23.84
N ILE A 69 -10.02 -0.25 24.16
CA ILE A 69 -11.24 -0.39 23.36
C ILE A 69 -11.11 0.41 22.04
N ILE A 70 -10.48 1.58 22.10
CA ILE A 70 -10.19 2.41 20.92
C ILE A 70 -9.14 1.73 20.03
N ASP A 71 -8.03 1.27 20.61
CA ASP A 71 -6.89 0.69 19.90
C ASP A 71 -7.20 -0.69 19.30
N ARG A 72 -8.09 -1.47 19.92
CA ARG A 72 -8.47 -2.79 19.40
C ARG A 72 -9.52 -2.75 18.30
N GLY A 73 -9.95 -1.57 17.85
CA GLY A 73 -10.98 -1.46 16.81
C GLY A 73 -12.21 -2.24 17.21
N GLY A 74 -12.87 -1.78 18.29
CA GLY A 74 -13.94 -2.47 18.98
C GLY A 74 -14.85 -3.28 18.06
N VAL A 75 -15.02 -4.57 18.37
CA VAL A 75 -16.01 -5.42 17.74
C VAL A 75 -17.38 -4.76 17.91
N VAL A 76 -17.88 -4.10 16.87
CA VAL A 76 -19.13 -3.33 16.95
C VAL A 76 -20.29 -4.27 16.69
N GLU A 77 -21.24 -4.32 17.62
CA GLU A 77 -22.47 -5.06 17.48
C GLU A 77 -23.56 -4.13 16.94
N TYR A 78 -23.90 -4.25 15.65
CA TYR A 78 -25.01 -3.51 15.05
C TYR A 78 -26.17 -4.48 14.80
N ARG A 79 -27.33 -4.20 15.41
CA ARG A 79 -28.55 -5.04 15.32
C ARG A 79 -28.30 -6.53 15.61
N GLY A 80 -27.45 -6.83 16.59
CA GLY A 80 -27.11 -8.21 17.00
C GLY A 80 -26.01 -8.87 16.17
N VAL A 81 -25.48 -8.20 15.14
CA VAL A 81 -24.36 -8.71 14.34
C VAL A 81 -23.08 -8.03 14.80
N LYS A 82 -22.13 -8.83 15.30
CA LYS A 82 -20.78 -8.35 15.64
C LYS A 82 -20.00 -8.23 14.33
N PHE A 83 -19.35 -7.11 14.08
CA PHE A 83 -18.42 -6.94 12.98
C PHE A 83 -17.02 -6.77 13.55
N ASP A 84 -16.12 -7.69 13.20
CA ASP A 84 -14.72 -7.64 13.62
C ASP A 84 -13.86 -7.22 12.43
N PHE A 85 -13.78 -5.91 12.20
CA PHE A 85 -13.00 -5.35 11.10
C PHE A 85 -11.49 -5.55 11.28
N SER A 86 -11.01 -5.83 12.50
CA SER A 86 -9.61 -6.18 12.74
C SER A 86 -9.20 -7.47 11.99
N LYS A 87 -10.16 -8.38 11.75
CA LYS A 87 -9.94 -9.63 10.98
C LYS A 87 -10.03 -9.46 9.46
N VAL A 88 -10.53 -8.32 8.98
CA VAL A 88 -10.60 -8.04 7.54
C VAL A 88 -9.20 -8.02 6.92
N SER A 89 -8.20 -7.58 7.68
CA SER A 89 -6.79 -7.65 7.30
C SER A 89 -6.31 -9.07 6.97
N SER A 90 -6.93 -10.12 7.53
CA SER A 90 -6.60 -11.52 7.21
C SER A 90 -7.09 -11.96 5.82
N GLY A 91 -8.00 -11.20 5.21
CA GLY A 91 -8.48 -11.40 3.83
C GLY A 91 -7.76 -10.52 2.80
N ALA A 92 -6.73 -9.77 3.21
CA ALA A 92 -5.96 -8.89 2.34
C ALA A 92 -5.36 -9.69 1.17
N VAL A 93 -5.46 -9.12 -0.03
CA VAL A 93 -4.81 -9.72 -1.20
C VAL A 93 -3.31 -9.57 -1.03
N ALA A 94 -2.55 -10.65 -1.22
CA ALA A 94 -1.10 -10.62 -1.16
C ALA A 94 -0.56 -9.51 -2.08
N SER A 95 0.12 -8.53 -1.47
CA SER A 95 0.64 -7.36 -2.13
C SER A 95 2.15 -7.25 -1.95
N LEU A 96 2.83 -6.77 -2.97
CA LEU A 96 4.25 -6.43 -2.92
C LEU A 96 4.40 -4.92 -3.08
N THR A 97 5.11 -4.28 -2.14
CA THR A 97 5.55 -2.89 -2.33
C THR A 97 6.77 -2.88 -3.22
N VAL A 98 6.66 -2.19 -4.34
CA VAL A 98 7.78 -2.02 -5.25
C VAL A 98 8.66 -0.88 -4.74
N PRO A 99 9.98 -1.08 -4.62
CA PRO A 99 10.88 -0.05 -4.12
C PRO A 99 10.77 1.27 -4.91
N PRO A 100 10.86 2.43 -4.24
CA PRO A 100 10.90 3.73 -4.90
C PRO A 100 12.12 3.81 -5.81
N ASN A 101 12.00 4.56 -6.91
CA ASN A 101 13.04 4.78 -7.91
C ASN A 101 13.66 3.49 -8.45
N ILE A 102 12.88 2.52 -8.95
CA ILE A 102 13.49 1.34 -9.56
C ILE A 102 14.51 1.77 -10.64
N GLY A 103 15.81 1.56 -10.40
CA GLY A 103 16.92 2.18 -11.13
C GLY A 103 17.77 3.13 -10.26
N VAL A 104 18.68 3.88 -10.89
CA VAL A 104 19.47 4.91 -10.19
C VAL A 104 18.74 6.26 -10.26
N SER A 105 18.58 6.94 -9.13
CA SER A 105 17.93 8.25 -9.07
C SER A 105 18.67 9.29 -9.91
N GLY A 106 17.95 10.00 -10.78
CA GLY A 106 18.52 11.06 -11.62
C GLY A 106 19.24 10.58 -12.89
N GLN A 107 19.32 9.26 -13.12
CA GLN A 107 19.86 8.70 -14.36
C GLN A 107 18.74 8.27 -15.30
N ALA A 108 18.90 8.59 -16.57
CA ALA A 108 18.04 8.09 -17.63
C ALA A 108 17.93 6.56 -17.56
N VAL A 109 16.82 6.02 -18.05
CA VAL A 109 16.58 4.59 -18.20
C VAL A 109 17.59 4.03 -19.20
N THR A 110 18.76 3.70 -18.68
CA THR A 110 19.88 3.06 -19.38
C THR A 110 19.98 1.59 -18.95
N ASP A 111 20.84 0.82 -19.59
CA ASP A 111 20.97 -0.63 -19.40
C ASP A 111 21.08 -1.06 -17.92
N SER A 112 21.80 -0.31 -17.08
CA SER A 112 21.97 -0.63 -15.66
C SER A 112 20.72 -0.38 -14.80
N SER A 113 19.87 0.55 -15.19
CA SER A 113 18.59 0.82 -14.50
C SER A 113 17.48 -0.12 -14.94
N THR A 114 17.61 -0.66 -16.16
CA THR A 114 16.64 -1.57 -16.77
C THR A 114 16.58 -2.88 -15.99
N THR A 115 17.72 -3.43 -15.55
CA THR A 115 17.75 -4.69 -14.76
C THR A 115 16.91 -4.59 -13.47
N GLN A 116 16.99 -3.48 -12.74
CA GLN A 116 16.21 -3.29 -11.53
C GLN A 116 14.70 -3.24 -11.84
N ILE A 117 14.28 -2.56 -12.92
CA ILE A 117 12.88 -2.46 -13.34
C ILE A 117 12.33 -3.85 -13.65
N LEU A 118 13.13 -4.67 -14.30
CA LEU A 118 12.79 -6.04 -14.65
C LEU A 118 12.75 -6.95 -13.43
N ASP A 119 13.65 -6.80 -12.47
CA ASP A 119 13.60 -7.56 -11.23
C ASP A 119 12.37 -7.19 -10.40
N ALA A 120 12.01 -5.91 -10.34
CA ALA A 120 10.76 -5.47 -9.74
C ALA A 120 9.54 -6.04 -10.45
N LEU A 121 9.52 -6.04 -11.79
CA LEU A 121 8.48 -6.71 -12.60
C LEU A 121 8.41 -8.21 -12.32
N ARG A 122 9.55 -8.89 -12.27
CA ARG A 122 9.64 -10.33 -12.01
C ARG A 122 9.07 -10.66 -10.63
N GLN A 123 9.40 -9.87 -9.61
CA GLN A 123 8.82 -10.03 -8.28
C GLN A 123 7.33 -9.66 -8.26
N ALA A 124 6.94 -8.58 -8.93
CA ALA A 124 5.56 -8.10 -9.03
C ALA A 124 4.62 -9.13 -9.65
N THR A 125 5.10 -9.92 -10.62
CA THR A 125 4.28 -10.96 -11.27
C THR A 125 3.90 -12.11 -10.34
N ALA A 126 4.59 -12.28 -9.21
CA ALA A 126 4.20 -13.23 -8.17
C ALA A 126 2.95 -12.78 -7.40
N CYS A 127 2.61 -11.49 -7.45
CA CYS A 127 1.50 -10.90 -6.72
C CYS A 127 0.38 -10.45 -7.65
N LYS A 128 -0.84 -10.39 -7.10
CA LYS A 128 -2.00 -9.84 -7.82
C LYS A 128 -2.04 -8.32 -7.73
N VAL A 129 -1.62 -7.78 -6.58
CA VAL A 129 -1.63 -6.37 -6.25
C VAL A 129 -0.19 -5.90 -6.04
N VAL A 130 0.14 -4.74 -6.58
CA VAL A 130 1.41 -4.07 -6.35
C VAL A 130 1.18 -2.68 -5.78
N ILE A 131 1.99 -2.29 -4.80
CA ILE A 131 1.95 -0.97 -4.18
C ILE A 131 3.10 -0.13 -4.74
N ILE A 132 2.73 1.04 -5.25
CA ILE A 132 3.62 2.08 -5.78
C ILE A 132 3.67 3.21 -4.76
N ASP A 133 4.80 3.33 -4.06
CA ASP A 133 5.03 4.46 -3.16
C ASP A 133 5.64 5.63 -3.91
N LEU A 134 4.86 6.71 -4.05
CA LEU A 134 5.26 7.94 -4.70
C LEU A 134 6.12 8.82 -3.79
N GLU A 135 6.23 8.50 -2.49
CA GLU A 135 6.88 9.32 -1.47
C GLU A 135 6.36 10.77 -1.54
N ASP A 136 7.23 11.76 -1.77
CA ASP A 136 6.91 13.18 -1.96
C ASP A 136 6.63 13.55 -3.43
N GLY A 137 6.37 12.56 -4.29
CA GLY A 137 6.16 12.72 -5.72
C GLY A 137 7.45 12.72 -6.54
N GLN A 138 8.60 12.45 -5.92
CA GLN A 138 9.89 12.40 -6.61
C GLN A 138 10.38 10.97 -6.89
N ALA A 139 9.73 9.96 -6.29
CA ALA A 139 10.18 8.58 -6.30
C ALA A 139 9.93 7.81 -7.61
N TRP A 140 9.07 8.32 -8.50
CA TRP A 140 8.68 7.59 -9.70
C TRP A 140 8.68 8.47 -10.94
N TRP A 141 9.15 7.91 -12.05
CA TRP A 141 9.11 8.52 -13.37
C TRP A 141 8.03 7.88 -14.22
N GLU A 142 7.40 8.68 -15.09
CA GLU A 142 6.34 8.20 -15.99
C GLU A 142 6.79 7.03 -16.86
N THR A 143 7.97 7.12 -17.46
CA THR A 143 8.56 6.10 -18.33
C THR A 143 8.78 4.77 -17.60
N ARG A 144 9.29 4.81 -16.37
CA ARG A 144 9.50 3.61 -15.54
C ARG A 144 8.19 2.96 -15.13
N LEU A 145 7.19 3.77 -14.72
CA LEU A 145 5.84 3.26 -14.47
C LEU A 145 5.22 2.67 -15.74
N LEU A 146 5.48 3.29 -16.90
CA LEU A 146 4.97 2.82 -18.18
C LEU A 146 5.52 1.45 -18.57
N VAL A 147 6.82 1.21 -18.36
CA VAL A 147 7.44 -0.13 -18.55
C VAL A 147 6.82 -1.15 -17.58
N LEU A 148 6.66 -0.77 -16.30
CA LEU A 148 6.02 -1.63 -15.30
C LEU A 148 4.58 -2.01 -15.70
N LEU A 149 3.78 -1.05 -16.14
CA LEU A 149 2.40 -1.26 -16.59
C LEU A 149 2.33 -2.09 -17.87
N ALA A 150 3.23 -1.87 -18.82
CA ALA A 150 3.34 -2.67 -20.05
C ALA A 150 3.61 -4.14 -19.73
N GLY A 151 4.60 -4.41 -18.88
CA GLY A 151 4.90 -5.76 -18.40
C GLY A 151 3.74 -6.38 -17.63
N ALA A 152 3.12 -5.61 -16.73
CA ALA A 152 1.97 -6.05 -15.96
C ALA A 152 0.81 -6.52 -16.85
N VAL A 153 0.48 -5.76 -17.89
CA VAL A 153 -0.60 -6.09 -18.82
C VAL A 153 -0.25 -7.29 -19.69
N ARG A 154 0.97 -7.36 -20.24
CA ARG A 154 1.40 -8.47 -21.10
C ARG A 154 1.45 -9.79 -20.34
N LEU A 155 2.00 -9.77 -19.13
CA LEU A 155 2.10 -10.94 -18.25
C LEU A 155 0.81 -11.22 -17.47
N ARG A 156 -0.19 -10.33 -17.60
CA ARG A 156 -1.46 -10.34 -16.87
C ARG A 156 -1.30 -10.28 -15.34
N ARG A 157 -0.13 -9.86 -14.85
CA ARG A 157 0.19 -9.67 -13.43
C ARG A 157 1.29 -8.61 -13.22
N PRO A 158 1.16 -7.73 -12.21
CA PRO A 158 0.02 -7.57 -11.32
C PRO A 158 -1.22 -7.06 -12.07
N GLU A 159 -2.41 -7.38 -11.56
CA GLU A 159 -3.68 -6.92 -12.15
C GLU A 159 -4.01 -5.50 -11.67
N ILE A 160 -3.66 -5.20 -10.41
CA ILE A 160 -4.01 -3.96 -9.73
C ILE A 160 -2.77 -3.27 -9.21
N LEU A 161 -2.70 -1.96 -9.41
CA LEU A 161 -1.71 -1.10 -8.79
C LEU A 161 -2.40 -0.19 -7.78
N VAL A 162 -1.82 -0.10 -6.58
CA VAL A 162 -2.21 0.82 -5.52
C VAL A 162 -1.15 1.91 -5.43
N PHE A 163 -1.58 3.17 -5.44
CA PHE A 163 -0.70 4.31 -5.25
C PHE A 163 -0.81 4.82 -3.82
N ILE A 164 0.34 4.95 -3.16
CA ILE A 164 0.48 5.60 -1.87
C ILE A 164 1.47 6.75 -2.00
N GLY A 165 1.41 7.72 -1.08
CA GLY A 165 2.34 8.84 -1.08
C GLY A 165 2.28 9.65 0.20
N LYS A 166 2.96 10.79 0.21
CA LYS A 166 3.00 11.71 1.34
C LYS A 166 1.99 12.83 1.15
N ASP A 167 1.00 12.91 2.04
CA ASP A 167 -0.01 13.97 2.05
C ASP A 167 -0.03 14.65 3.43
N GLY A 168 -0.02 15.99 3.46
CA GLY A 168 0.01 16.75 4.72
C GLY A 168 1.19 16.42 5.65
N GLY A 169 2.30 15.89 5.12
CA GLY A 169 3.45 15.45 5.91
C GLY A 169 3.39 13.98 6.38
N LEU A 170 2.24 13.32 6.24
CA LEU A 170 2.04 11.92 6.59
C LEU A 170 2.40 11.03 5.40
N GLY A 171 3.31 10.08 5.60
CA GLY A 171 3.73 9.12 4.57
C GLY A 171 2.80 7.90 4.48
N GLY A 172 2.73 7.28 3.30
CA GLY A 172 1.93 6.08 3.06
C GLY A 172 0.42 6.34 3.03
N CYS A 173 0.00 7.58 2.77
CA CYS A 173 -1.40 7.92 2.57
C CYS A 173 -1.89 7.34 1.25
N PHE A 174 -3.06 6.70 1.27
CA PHE A 174 -3.70 6.13 0.09
C PHE A 174 -4.08 7.24 -0.92
N GLN A 175 -3.66 7.10 -2.18
CA GLN A 175 -3.91 8.07 -3.24
C GLN A 175 -4.90 7.57 -4.28
N GLY A 176 -5.03 6.24 -4.39
CA GLY A 176 -5.95 5.58 -5.31
C GLY A 176 -5.44 4.21 -5.75
N TRP A 177 -6.26 3.44 -6.42
CA TRP A 177 -5.87 2.20 -7.09
C TRP A 177 -6.48 2.12 -8.50
N GLY A 178 -5.92 1.28 -9.36
CA GLY A 178 -6.47 1.08 -10.70
C GLY A 178 -6.00 -0.22 -11.35
N ASP A 179 -6.77 -0.69 -12.34
CA ASP A 179 -6.41 -1.84 -13.16
C ASP A 179 -5.20 -1.49 -14.05
N ALA A 180 -4.20 -2.37 -14.08
CA ALA A 180 -2.97 -2.16 -14.86
C ALA A 180 -3.26 -1.84 -16.34
N SER A 181 -4.28 -2.48 -16.93
CA SER A 181 -4.67 -2.27 -18.33
C SER A 181 -5.29 -0.88 -18.58
N LYS A 182 -6.08 -0.37 -17.65
CA LYS A 182 -6.70 0.96 -17.73
C LYS A 182 -5.66 2.06 -17.48
N LEU A 183 -4.77 1.82 -16.51
CA LEU A 183 -3.64 2.70 -16.21
C LEU A 183 -2.68 2.78 -17.40
N LEU A 184 -2.29 1.65 -18.00
CA LEU A 184 -1.43 1.61 -19.19
C LEU A 184 -2.03 2.43 -20.33
N ARG A 185 -3.32 2.22 -20.63
CA ARG A 185 -4.01 2.94 -21.70
C ARG A 185 -3.98 4.45 -21.48
N SER A 186 -4.24 4.89 -20.25
CA SER A 186 -4.23 6.30 -19.88
C SER A 186 -2.82 6.90 -20.00
N LEU A 187 -1.81 6.18 -19.52
CA LEU A 187 -0.43 6.64 -19.57
C LEU A 187 0.12 6.71 -20.99
N LEU A 188 -0.21 5.74 -21.87
CA LEU A 188 0.18 5.78 -23.29
C LEU A 188 -0.37 7.02 -24.02
N GLN A 189 -1.45 7.63 -23.54
CA GLN A 189 -2.01 8.86 -24.13
C GLN A 189 -1.30 10.13 -23.64
N ALA A 190 -0.48 10.05 -22.59
CA ALA A 190 0.17 11.21 -22.00
C ALA A 190 1.30 11.81 -22.85
N HIS A 191 1.82 11.05 -23.82
CA HIS A 191 2.90 11.49 -24.69
C HIS A 191 2.86 10.81 -26.06
N PRO A 192 3.03 11.53 -27.19
CA PRO A 192 2.91 10.95 -28.53
C PRO A 192 3.93 9.86 -28.86
N GLN A 193 5.12 9.87 -28.23
CA GLN A 193 6.13 8.82 -28.46
C GLN A 193 5.88 7.53 -27.67
N TYR A 194 5.12 7.58 -26.58
CA TYR A 194 4.87 6.39 -25.75
C TYR A 194 4.24 5.22 -26.52
N PRO A 195 3.15 5.40 -27.31
CA PRO A 195 2.57 4.30 -28.06
C PRO A 195 3.49 3.82 -29.19
N LEU A 196 4.28 4.71 -29.80
CA LEU A 196 5.23 4.35 -30.85
C LEU A 196 6.34 3.44 -30.29
N CYS A 197 6.97 3.84 -29.18
CA CYS A 197 7.98 3.06 -28.48
C CYS A 197 7.41 1.70 -28.04
N TYR A 198 6.19 1.69 -27.49
CA TYR A 198 5.52 0.48 -27.01
C TYR A 198 5.29 -0.53 -28.15
N HIS A 199 4.74 -0.09 -29.28
CA HIS A 199 4.47 -0.97 -30.40
C HIS A 199 5.74 -1.42 -31.12
N LYS A 200 6.75 -0.56 -31.23
CA LYS A 200 8.06 -0.92 -31.79
C LYS A 200 8.76 -1.98 -30.95
N ALA A 201 8.78 -1.83 -29.63
CA ALA A 201 9.32 -2.81 -28.70
C ALA A 201 8.60 -4.16 -28.78
N LEU A 202 7.26 -4.14 -28.80
CA LEU A 202 6.46 -5.37 -28.90
C LEU A 202 6.66 -6.08 -30.24
N ALA A 203 6.74 -5.34 -31.35
CA ALA A 203 7.01 -5.92 -32.66
C ALA A 203 8.43 -6.51 -32.75
N ALA A 204 9.41 -5.86 -32.13
CA ALA A 204 10.78 -6.36 -32.07
C ALA A 204 10.90 -7.64 -31.23
N ALA A 205 10.27 -7.69 -30.06
CA ALA A 205 10.29 -8.88 -29.20
C ALA A 205 9.60 -10.08 -29.88
N ARG A 206 8.47 -9.85 -30.55
CA ARG A 206 7.75 -10.90 -31.30
C ARG A 206 8.54 -11.48 -32.46
N GLN A 207 9.48 -10.74 -33.05
CA GLN A 207 10.38 -11.31 -34.04
C GLN A 207 11.26 -12.39 -33.39
N TRP A 208 11.81 -12.14 -32.20
CA TRP A 208 12.60 -13.14 -31.49
C TRP A 208 11.78 -14.32 -30.95
N GLU A 209 10.50 -14.13 -30.64
CA GLU A 209 9.59 -15.23 -30.27
C GLU A 209 9.40 -16.28 -31.39
N MET A 210 9.67 -15.93 -32.65
CA MET A 210 9.62 -16.85 -33.80
C MET A 210 10.94 -17.62 -34.02
N VAL A 211 11.99 -17.33 -33.24
CA VAL A 211 13.30 -17.96 -33.38
C VAL A 211 13.39 -19.14 -32.41
N GLU A 212 13.90 -20.27 -32.91
CA GLU A 212 14.10 -21.46 -32.07
C GLU A 212 15.17 -21.21 -31.00
N PRO A 213 14.92 -21.62 -29.73
CA PRO A 213 15.93 -21.54 -28.68
C PRO A 213 17.18 -22.36 -29.01
N SER A 214 18.35 -21.82 -28.67
CA SER A 214 19.66 -22.47 -28.79
C SER A 214 20.14 -23.01 -27.44
N ALA A 215 21.28 -23.69 -27.43
CA ALA A 215 21.90 -24.14 -26.18
C ALA A 215 22.42 -22.95 -25.34
N ALA A 216 22.53 -23.14 -24.03
CA ALA A 216 23.09 -22.16 -23.11
C ALA A 216 24.45 -21.62 -23.60
N GLY A 217 24.62 -20.30 -23.52
CA GLY A 217 25.82 -19.59 -23.97
C GLY A 217 25.99 -19.44 -25.49
N ILE A 218 25.03 -19.89 -26.29
CA ILE A 218 25.05 -19.73 -27.75
C ILE A 218 23.91 -18.82 -28.16
N ASP A 219 24.21 -17.64 -28.72
CA ASP A 219 23.19 -16.79 -29.32
C ASP A 219 22.77 -17.37 -30.68
N PRO A 220 21.47 -17.53 -30.97
CA PRO A 220 21.02 -18.04 -32.25
C PRO A 220 21.34 -17.00 -33.34
N PRO A 221 21.74 -17.43 -34.56
CA PRO A 221 22.04 -16.48 -35.63
C PRO A 221 20.81 -15.67 -36.00
N GLN A 222 21.01 -14.40 -36.35
CA GLN A 222 19.92 -13.53 -36.78
C GLN A 222 19.25 -14.12 -38.05
N PRO A 223 17.93 -14.36 -38.04
CA PRO A 223 17.23 -14.82 -39.23
C PRO A 223 17.22 -13.78 -40.36
N VAL A 224 17.30 -14.25 -41.60
CA VAL A 224 17.34 -13.39 -42.81
C VAL A 224 16.06 -12.59 -43.03
N TRP A 225 14.94 -13.06 -42.48
CA TRP A 225 13.63 -12.38 -42.57
C TRP A 225 13.45 -11.30 -41.50
N MET A 226 14.33 -11.24 -40.49
CA MET A 226 14.24 -10.27 -39.40
C MET A 226 14.56 -8.87 -39.93
N LEU A 227 13.67 -7.92 -39.66
CA LEU A 227 13.84 -6.55 -40.15
C LEU A 227 14.92 -5.83 -39.33
N PRO A 228 15.82 -5.06 -39.98
CA PRO A 228 16.79 -4.23 -39.27
C PRO A 228 16.09 -3.26 -38.32
N GLY A 229 16.62 -3.12 -37.10
CA GLY A 229 16.09 -2.20 -36.10
C GLY A 229 16.33 -2.69 -34.68
N LEU A 230 15.37 -2.44 -33.79
CA LEU A 230 15.50 -2.73 -32.36
C LEU A 230 15.78 -4.22 -32.08
N ALA A 231 15.14 -5.14 -32.82
CA ALA A 231 15.36 -6.58 -32.68
C ALA A 231 16.82 -6.97 -33.01
N THR A 232 17.42 -6.36 -34.03
CA THR A 232 18.77 -6.70 -34.50
C THR A 232 19.86 -5.96 -33.74
N GLN A 233 19.57 -4.75 -33.24
CA GLN A 233 20.51 -3.93 -32.46
C GLN A 233 20.80 -4.51 -31.07
N HIS A 234 19.83 -5.22 -30.50
CA HIS A 234 19.90 -5.76 -29.14
C HIS A 234 19.60 -7.27 -29.12
N GLN A 235 20.18 -8.00 -30.07
CA GLN A 235 20.04 -9.46 -30.19
C GLN A 235 20.46 -10.19 -28.90
N TRP A 236 21.54 -9.74 -28.26
CA TRP A 236 22.09 -10.33 -27.04
C TRP A 236 21.13 -10.32 -25.84
N MET A 237 20.02 -9.55 -25.91
CA MET A 237 18.98 -9.53 -24.87
C MET A 237 17.92 -10.63 -25.07
N ALA A 238 17.83 -11.20 -26.28
CA ALA A 238 16.70 -12.03 -26.69
C ALA A 238 16.60 -13.38 -25.96
N PHE A 239 17.74 -13.91 -25.51
CA PHE A 239 17.83 -15.19 -24.83
C PHE A 239 18.58 -15.04 -23.51
N ASP A 240 18.20 -15.85 -22.53
CA ASP A 240 18.94 -15.95 -21.27
C ASP A 240 20.23 -16.76 -21.51
N SER A 241 21.38 -16.15 -21.23
CA SER A 241 22.69 -16.76 -21.51
C SER A 241 22.94 -18.05 -20.73
N ASN A 242 22.29 -18.24 -19.58
CA ASN A 242 22.51 -19.41 -18.72
C ASN A 242 21.66 -20.60 -19.13
N THR A 243 20.48 -20.35 -19.72
CA THR A 243 19.51 -21.39 -20.07
C THR A 243 19.35 -21.60 -21.57
N GLY A 244 19.71 -20.60 -22.39
CA GLY A 244 19.43 -20.58 -23.83
C GLY A 244 17.95 -20.34 -24.16
N LEU A 245 17.09 -20.14 -23.16
CA LEU A 245 15.65 -19.94 -23.35
C LEU A 245 15.33 -18.47 -23.70
N PRO A 246 14.23 -18.21 -24.41
CA PRO A 246 13.79 -16.84 -24.70
C PRO A 246 13.62 -16.02 -23.43
N ASN A 247 14.11 -14.79 -23.45
CA ASN A 247 13.99 -13.89 -22.32
C ASN A 247 12.52 -13.47 -22.14
N PRO A 248 11.89 -13.82 -21.01
CA PRO A 248 10.46 -13.57 -20.80
C PRO A 248 10.11 -12.08 -20.70
N LEU A 249 11.09 -11.19 -20.49
CA LEU A 249 10.90 -9.74 -20.34
C LEU A 249 11.54 -8.93 -21.49
N LEU A 250 11.81 -9.57 -22.62
CA LEU A 250 12.45 -8.93 -23.78
C LEU A 250 11.68 -7.69 -24.27
N ALA A 251 10.35 -7.78 -24.30
CA ALA A 251 9.50 -6.66 -24.73
C ALA A 251 9.67 -5.44 -23.82
N GLU A 252 9.76 -5.63 -22.51
CA GLU A 252 9.94 -4.56 -21.53
C GLU A 252 11.35 -3.97 -21.58
N GLN A 253 12.37 -4.78 -21.85
CA GLN A 253 13.74 -4.32 -22.08
C GLN A 253 13.85 -3.41 -23.30
N TYR A 254 13.32 -3.88 -24.43
CA TYR A 254 13.24 -3.10 -25.66
C TYR A 254 12.44 -1.81 -25.46
N PHE A 255 11.35 -1.88 -24.70
CA PHE A 255 10.53 -0.71 -24.43
C PHE A 255 11.25 0.31 -23.54
N ALA A 256 11.93 -0.14 -22.49
CA ALA A 256 12.74 0.71 -21.62
C ALA A 256 13.84 1.43 -22.41
N ASN A 257 14.58 0.69 -23.25
CA ASN A 257 15.63 1.25 -24.11
C ASN A 257 15.07 2.29 -25.09
N GLU A 258 13.95 2.01 -25.75
CA GLU A 258 13.30 2.96 -26.67
C GLU A 258 12.83 4.23 -25.95
N LEU A 259 12.24 4.11 -24.76
CA LEU A 259 11.85 5.28 -23.96
C LEU A 259 13.06 6.12 -23.54
N GLY A 260 14.17 5.48 -23.17
CA GLY A 260 15.43 6.17 -22.87
C GLY A 260 15.92 6.98 -24.07
N ASN A 261 15.95 6.38 -25.25
CA ASN A 261 16.48 6.99 -26.46
C ASN A 261 15.55 8.06 -27.07
N GLU A 262 14.26 7.79 -27.13
CA GLU A 262 13.29 8.62 -27.85
C GLU A 262 12.60 9.66 -26.98
N VAL A 263 12.62 9.50 -25.64
CA VAL A 263 11.98 10.43 -24.71
C VAL A 263 12.97 11.03 -23.73
N GLU A 264 13.60 10.22 -22.88
CA GLU A 264 14.39 10.75 -21.75
C GLU A 264 15.69 11.46 -22.19
N ASN A 265 16.29 11.04 -23.29
CA ASN A 265 17.46 11.73 -23.85
C ASN A 265 17.10 13.06 -24.53
N LYS A 266 15.82 13.29 -24.85
CA LYS A 266 15.33 14.47 -25.58
C LYS A 266 14.60 15.46 -24.67
N GLU A 267 14.01 14.98 -23.58
CA GLU A 267 13.22 15.75 -22.65
C GLU A 267 13.57 15.40 -21.20
N PRO A 268 13.50 16.34 -20.25
CA PRO A 268 13.71 16.04 -18.85
C PRO A 268 12.68 15.00 -18.36
N PRO A 269 13.09 14.04 -17.52
CA PRO A 269 12.20 12.98 -17.06
C PRO A 269 11.01 13.55 -16.26
N LYS A 270 9.80 13.15 -16.65
CA LYS A 270 8.56 13.56 -15.97
C LYS A 270 8.32 12.66 -14.76
N LYS A 271 8.19 13.29 -13.60
CA LYS A 271 7.96 12.62 -12.33
C LYS A 271 6.46 12.49 -12.04
N ILE A 272 6.08 11.45 -11.31
CA ILE A 272 4.70 11.18 -10.91
C ILE A 272 4.47 11.76 -9.52
N SER A 273 4.22 13.07 -9.47
CA SER A 273 3.71 13.75 -8.28
C SER A 273 2.24 13.38 -8.03
N LEU A 274 1.70 13.73 -6.85
CA LEU A 274 0.26 13.50 -6.57
C LEU A 274 -0.64 14.24 -7.56
N SER A 275 -0.31 15.49 -7.90
CA SER A 275 -1.07 16.24 -8.91
C SER A 275 -0.96 15.63 -10.29
N ARG A 276 0.20 15.09 -10.66
CA ARG A 276 0.41 14.42 -11.93
C ARG A 276 -0.29 13.06 -11.98
N LEU A 277 -0.32 12.31 -10.88
CA LEU A 277 -1.10 11.07 -10.74
C LEU A 277 -2.58 11.33 -11.05
N GLU A 278 -3.14 12.39 -10.46
CA GLU A 278 -4.51 12.82 -10.75
C GLU A 278 -4.72 13.19 -12.20
N GLU A 279 -3.82 13.99 -12.78
CA GLU A 279 -3.92 14.41 -14.17
C GLU A 279 -3.93 13.20 -15.13
N LEU A 280 -3.04 12.24 -14.89
CA LEU A 280 -2.86 11.06 -15.72
C LEU A 280 -4.00 10.05 -15.57
N PHE A 281 -4.50 9.85 -14.35
CA PHE A 281 -5.33 8.69 -14.04
C PHE A 281 -6.71 9.00 -13.47
N ARG A 282 -7.11 10.27 -13.28
CA ARG A 282 -8.45 10.61 -12.74
C ARG A 282 -9.61 9.79 -13.30
N PRO A 283 -9.71 9.49 -14.62
CA PRO A 283 -10.84 8.72 -15.15
C PRO A 283 -10.85 7.24 -14.74
N VAL A 284 -9.71 6.71 -14.29
CA VAL A 284 -9.49 5.27 -14.03
C VAL A 284 -8.92 4.99 -12.63
N LEU A 285 -8.73 6.03 -11.81
CA LEU A 285 -8.19 5.96 -10.46
C LEU A 285 -9.32 5.90 -9.45
N TYR A 286 -9.48 4.75 -8.81
CA TYR A 286 -10.45 4.53 -7.76
C TYR A 286 -9.91 5.04 -6.43
N LYS A 287 -10.63 5.96 -5.80
CA LYS A 287 -10.23 6.63 -4.55
C LYS A 287 -11.05 6.24 -3.34
N ASP A 288 -12.08 5.43 -3.56
CA ASP A 288 -12.92 4.95 -2.49
C ASP A 288 -12.13 4.06 -1.54
N SER A 289 -12.24 4.36 -0.25
CA SER A 289 -11.61 3.60 0.82
C SER A 289 -12.55 3.44 2.01
N LEU A 290 -12.31 2.39 2.78
CA LEU A 290 -12.94 2.15 4.06
C LEU A 290 -11.90 2.45 5.14
N ASP A 291 -12.14 3.48 5.95
CA ASP A 291 -11.23 3.80 7.04
C ASP A 291 -11.63 3.07 8.32
N GLU A 292 -10.69 2.32 8.89
CA GLU A 292 -10.85 1.55 10.13
C GLU A 292 -11.17 2.45 11.33
N SER A 293 -10.83 3.75 11.27
CA SER A 293 -11.14 4.72 12.33
C SER A 293 -12.57 5.24 12.29
N TRP A 294 -13.34 4.97 11.22
CA TRP A 294 -14.73 5.40 11.12
C TRP A 294 -15.66 4.60 12.04
N SER A 295 -16.83 5.16 12.37
CA SER A 295 -17.88 4.40 13.06
C SER A 295 -18.36 3.23 12.19
N ALA A 296 -18.82 2.14 12.81
CA ALA A 296 -19.27 0.96 12.09
C ALA A 296 -20.42 1.26 11.12
N GLU A 297 -21.36 2.14 11.51
CA GLU A 297 -22.47 2.55 10.65
C GLU A 297 -21.94 3.19 9.37
N ARG A 298 -20.92 4.06 9.49
CA ARG A 298 -20.29 4.73 8.34
C ARG A 298 -19.48 3.75 7.49
N GLN A 299 -18.76 2.82 8.11
CA GLN A 299 -18.03 1.78 7.37
C GLN A 299 -18.98 0.90 6.55
N ILE A 300 -20.13 0.51 7.14
CA ILE A 300 -21.17 -0.29 6.47
C ILE A 300 -21.80 0.51 5.32
N GLU A 301 -22.19 1.76 5.57
CA GLU A 301 -22.76 2.64 4.55
C GLU A 301 -21.80 2.81 3.36
N ALA A 302 -20.53 3.14 3.64
CA ALA A 302 -19.49 3.27 2.62
C ALA A 302 -19.30 1.95 1.84
N PHE A 303 -19.19 0.83 2.53
CA PHE A 303 -19.04 -0.49 1.92
C PHE A 303 -20.17 -0.83 0.93
N PHE A 304 -21.42 -0.48 1.26
CA PHE A 304 -22.56 -0.70 0.36
C PHE A 304 -22.68 0.34 -0.75
N ALA A 305 -22.15 1.54 -0.56
CA ALA A 305 -22.11 2.58 -1.59
C ALA A 305 -21.08 2.30 -2.70
N PHE A 306 -20.07 1.48 -2.44
CA PHE A 306 -19.03 1.16 -3.42
C PHE A 306 -19.46 0.06 -4.39
N ASP A 307 -19.26 0.30 -5.70
CA ASP A 307 -19.61 -0.64 -6.77
C ASP A 307 -18.40 -1.40 -7.36
N PHE A 308 -17.25 -1.33 -6.72
CA PHE A 308 -16.00 -1.93 -7.22
C PHE A 308 -15.69 -3.30 -6.59
N ASP A 309 -14.92 -4.11 -7.32
CA ASP A 309 -14.53 -5.46 -6.89
C ASP A 309 -13.55 -5.47 -5.70
N TYR A 310 -12.84 -4.35 -5.51
CA TYR A 310 -11.84 -4.16 -4.48
C TYR A 310 -12.09 -2.86 -3.72
N ILE A 311 -11.75 -2.87 -2.44
CA ILE A 311 -11.88 -1.74 -1.54
C ILE A 311 -10.54 -1.54 -0.84
N ALA A 312 -10.01 -0.33 -0.88
CA ALA A 312 -8.84 0.03 -0.10
C ALA A 312 -9.25 0.20 1.37
N VAL A 313 -8.51 -0.42 2.28
CA VAL A 313 -8.70 -0.25 3.71
C VAL A 313 -7.60 0.68 4.21
N THR A 314 -8.01 1.75 4.88
CA THR A 314 -7.12 2.77 5.43
C THR A 314 -7.26 2.87 6.95
N GLN A 315 -6.27 3.45 7.61
CA GLN A 315 -6.35 3.81 9.02
C GLN A 315 -5.89 5.26 9.18
N ASN A 316 -6.82 6.18 9.44
CA ASN A 316 -6.56 7.61 9.41
C ASN A 316 -5.86 8.03 8.10
N THR A 317 -6.44 7.68 6.95
CA THR A 317 -5.92 7.90 5.58
C THR A 317 -4.68 7.09 5.16
N ARG A 318 -3.93 6.53 6.10
CA ARG A 318 -2.78 5.66 5.79
C ARG A 318 -3.28 4.36 5.19
N TYR A 319 -2.71 3.98 4.05
CA TYR A 319 -3.04 2.71 3.40
C TYR A 319 -2.64 1.53 4.28
N ASN A 320 -3.57 0.59 4.49
CA ASN A 320 -3.32 -0.67 5.20
C ASN A 320 -3.31 -1.84 4.22
N SER A 321 -4.40 -2.05 3.48
CA SER A 321 -4.54 -3.18 2.56
C SER A 321 -5.56 -2.94 1.46
N LEU A 322 -5.57 -3.82 0.45
CA LEU A 322 -6.60 -3.91 -0.56
C LEU A 322 -7.32 -5.26 -0.40
N VAL A 323 -8.63 -5.22 -0.28
CA VAL A 323 -9.48 -6.41 -0.03
C VAL A 323 -10.52 -6.54 -1.12
N SER A 324 -10.78 -7.79 -1.53
CA SER A 324 -11.89 -8.07 -2.43
C SER A 324 -13.22 -7.90 -1.69
N ARG A 325 -14.16 -7.20 -2.32
CA ARG A 325 -15.52 -7.01 -1.82
C ARG A 325 -16.22 -8.34 -1.54
N VAL A 326 -16.00 -9.35 -2.40
CA VAL A 326 -16.56 -10.70 -2.22
C VAL A 326 -15.98 -11.39 -0.99
N THR A 327 -14.68 -11.26 -0.73
CA THR A 327 -14.05 -11.80 0.47
C THR A 327 -14.62 -11.13 1.73
N LEU A 328 -14.82 -9.82 1.70
CA LEU A 328 -15.47 -9.07 2.77
C LEU A 328 -16.91 -9.54 3.03
N LEU A 329 -17.75 -9.65 1.99
CA LEU A 329 -19.12 -10.16 2.11
C LEU A 329 -19.14 -11.57 2.71
N ASN A 330 -18.28 -12.46 2.23
CA ASN A 330 -18.20 -13.83 2.73
C ASN A 330 -17.78 -13.88 4.20
N SER A 331 -16.93 -12.95 4.63
CA SER A 331 -16.50 -12.82 6.02
C SER A 331 -17.67 -12.42 6.92
N ILE A 332 -18.45 -11.42 6.49
CA ILE A 332 -19.66 -10.93 7.17
C ILE A 332 -20.71 -12.05 7.29
N VAL A 333 -20.99 -12.75 6.18
CA VAL A 333 -21.98 -13.84 6.16
C VAL A 333 -21.55 -15.00 7.08
N LYS A 334 -20.28 -15.41 7.04
CA LYS A 334 -19.76 -16.46 7.94
C LYS A 334 -19.85 -16.07 9.41
N GLN A 335 -19.65 -14.80 9.73
CA GLN A 335 -19.79 -14.30 11.09
C GLN A 335 -21.25 -14.38 11.56
N HIS A 336 -22.21 -14.04 10.68
CA HIS A 336 -23.64 -14.12 10.99
C HIS A 336 -24.12 -15.56 11.19
N ILE A 337 -23.66 -16.50 10.36
CA ILE A 337 -24.02 -17.93 10.49
C ILE A 337 -23.52 -18.53 11.81
N ARG A 338 -22.34 -18.13 12.31
CA ARG A 338 -21.78 -18.66 13.56
C ARG A 338 -22.50 -18.17 14.83
N GLN A 339 -23.35 -17.16 14.72
CA GLN A 339 -24.08 -16.58 15.85
C GLN A 339 -25.48 -17.22 16.03
N HIS A 340 -25.90 -18.09 15.12
CA HIS A 340 -27.17 -18.81 15.13
C HIS A 340 -26.94 -20.33 15.19
#